data_AF-A0A831ZA97-F1
#
_entry.id   AF-A0A831ZA97-F1
#
_cell.length_a   1.000
_cell.length_b   1.000
_cell.length_c   1.000
_cell.angle_alpha   90.00
_cell.angle_beta   90.00
_cell.angle_gamma   90.00
#
_symmetry.space_group_name_H-M   'P 1'
#
loop_
_entity.id
_entity.type
_entity.pdbx_description
1 polymer ?
#
loop_
_entity_poly.entity_id
_entity_poly.type
_entity_poly.pdbx_seq_one_letter_code
_entity_poly.pdbx_strand_id
1 'polypeptide(L)'
;MKKKRNGTFSIRLSNLSRHNFFYIDHKFPLLGHIAFGIIDRGTNLLQVRPTSLCPLSCIFCSVDAGPLSKTRATEYIVDIEHLTKWFSQVAEYKGEKVQAHIDAAGDPLTHPKIVELVKKLRKIKFTGTISMETHGALLTIDMVNDLDDAGLDRLNLSIDALDPSLARRLAGADYYNIERVIKVARYVASSLKMDLLIAPVWVPGLNDEEIPRIIEFALEIGAGKRWPPLGIQKYEAHKYGRKPKGVKPIKWFEFYRRLEMWEQEYGVKLVLKPEDFGIKKAKRVPFSFRRGETARVKVVGPGWLRNEWLAVARNRLVSVVGVEGSPPVGRGMRVEIISVKDGIYLGAPL
;
A
#
# COMPACT_ATOMS: atom_id res chain seq x y z
N MET A 1 4.01 32.40 -28.49
CA MET A 1 4.26 30.94 -28.43
C MET A 1 5.72 30.67 -28.04
N LYS A 2 5.99 30.29 -26.79
CA LYS A 2 7.19 29.53 -26.36
C LYS A 2 6.92 29.03 -24.93
N LYS A 3 6.94 27.70 -24.77
CA LYS A 3 6.59 26.95 -23.54
C LYS A 3 7.52 27.33 -22.38
N LYS A 4 6.95 27.77 -21.25
CA LYS A 4 7.66 27.87 -19.96
C LYS A 4 8.04 26.48 -19.47
N ARG A 5 9.32 26.31 -19.13
CA ARG A 5 9.87 25.16 -18.40
C ARG A 5 9.34 25.20 -16.96
N ASN A 6 8.56 24.19 -16.55
CA ASN A 6 8.15 24.00 -15.16
C ASN A 6 9.33 23.41 -14.36
N GLY A 7 10.21 24.29 -13.89
CA GLY A 7 11.46 23.98 -13.20
C GLY A 7 11.41 24.04 -11.67
N THR A 8 10.27 23.77 -11.03
CA THR A 8 10.14 23.89 -9.56
C THR A 8 9.66 22.61 -8.84
N PHE A 9 9.21 21.58 -9.56
CA PHE A 9 8.71 20.35 -8.94
C PHE A 9 9.67 19.15 -8.98
N SER A 10 10.67 19.14 -9.87
CA SER A 10 11.60 18.00 -9.98
C SER A 10 12.61 17.93 -8.81
N ILE A 11 12.79 19.02 -8.06
CA ILE A 11 13.82 19.15 -7.01
C ILE A 11 13.37 18.53 -5.67
N ARG A 12 12.07 18.33 -5.42
CA ARG A 12 11.59 17.72 -4.15
C ARG A 12 11.55 16.19 -4.15
N LEU A 13 11.44 15.53 -5.32
CA LEU A 13 11.41 14.06 -5.40
C LEU A 13 12.81 13.43 -5.37
N SER A 14 13.85 14.12 -5.85
CA SER A 14 15.24 13.63 -5.85
C SER A 14 15.79 13.37 -4.44
N ASN A 15 15.21 13.98 -3.41
CA ASN A 15 15.64 13.80 -2.01
C ASN A 15 14.91 12.66 -1.29
N LEU A 16 13.87 12.06 -1.89
CA LEU A 16 13.05 11.03 -1.24
C LEU A 16 13.48 9.59 -1.57
N SER A 17 14.32 9.38 -2.59
CA SER A 17 14.80 8.05 -2.96
C SER A 17 16.10 8.11 -3.75
N ARG A 18 17.07 7.26 -3.39
CA ARG A 18 18.27 6.98 -4.21
C ARG A 18 17.97 6.08 -5.42
N HIS A 19 16.72 5.62 -5.57
CA HIS A 19 16.30 4.66 -6.60
C HIS A 19 15.82 5.36 -7.87
N ASN A 20 15.90 4.66 -8.99
CA ASN A 20 15.38 5.14 -10.26
C ASN A 20 13.86 5.26 -10.21
N PHE A 21 13.30 6.32 -10.79
CA PHE A 21 11.86 6.51 -10.91
C PHE A 21 11.38 6.10 -12.30
N PHE A 22 10.30 5.34 -12.37
CA PHE A 22 9.68 4.92 -13.61
C PHE A 22 8.20 5.32 -13.63
N TYR A 23 7.86 6.24 -14.52
CA TYR A 23 6.50 6.77 -14.63
C TYR A 23 5.62 5.84 -15.46
N ILE A 24 4.48 5.44 -14.91
CA ILE A 24 3.51 4.55 -15.53
C ILE A 24 2.38 5.39 -16.12
N ASP A 25 2.41 5.58 -17.44
CA ASP A 25 1.40 6.32 -18.20
C ASP A 25 0.37 5.39 -18.88
N HIS A 26 -0.45 5.97 -19.75
CA HIS A 26 -1.50 5.29 -20.52
C HIS A 26 -1.04 4.10 -21.38
N LYS A 27 0.26 3.93 -21.63
CA LYS A 27 0.81 2.87 -22.48
C LYS A 27 0.95 1.54 -21.76
N PHE A 28 0.86 1.53 -20.43
CA PHE A 28 1.09 0.34 -19.61
C PHE A 28 -0.22 -0.24 -19.09
N PRO A 29 -0.39 -1.56 -19.03
CA PRO A 29 -1.48 -2.14 -18.26
C PRO A 29 -1.30 -1.89 -16.76
N LEU A 30 -2.40 -1.89 -16.00
CA LEU A 30 -2.38 -1.70 -14.54
C LEU A 30 -2.85 -2.94 -13.77
N LEU A 31 -2.86 -4.11 -14.41
CA LEU A 31 -3.06 -5.41 -13.78
C LEU A 31 -1.84 -6.28 -14.06
N GLY A 32 -1.44 -7.12 -13.11
CA GLY A 32 -0.31 -8.06 -13.29
C GLY A 32 0.88 -7.86 -12.37
N HIS A 33 0.93 -6.74 -11.64
CA HIS A 33 2.10 -6.35 -10.85
C HIS A 33 1.73 -6.01 -9.41
N ILE A 34 2.61 -6.37 -8.47
CA ILE A 34 2.36 -6.15 -7.03
C ILE A 34 2.60 -4.70 -6.61
N ALA A 35 3.57 -3.99 -7.20
CA ALA A 35 4.02 -2.70 -6.64
C ALA A 35 3.10 -1.51 -6.94
N PHE A 36 2.28 -1.58 -8.00
CA PHE A 36 1.45 -0.47 -8.47
C PHE A 36 0.24 -0.99 -9.28
N GLY A 37 -0.73 -0.12 -9.55
CA GLY A 37 -1.91 -0.43 -10.36
C GLY A 37 -3.09 -0.93 -9.52
N ILE A 38 -3.86 -1.86 -10.06
CA ILE A 38 -5.05 -2.44 -9.42
C ILE A 38 -4.75 -3.90 -9.06
N ILE A 39 -5.10 -4.32 -7.85
CA ILE A 39 -5.03 -5.74 -7.46
C ILE A 39 -6.44 -6.22 -7.07
N ASP A 40 -6.86 -7.31 -7.71
CA ASP A 40 -8.14 -7.98 -7.46
C ASP A 40 -7.92 -9.37 -6.84
N ARG A 41 -8.28 -9.48 -5.56
CA ARG A 41 -8.21 -10.74 -4.79
C ARG A 41 -9.51 -11.52 -4.78
N GLY A 42 -10.45 -11.23 -5.68
CA GLY A 42 -11.74 -11.93 -5.77
C GLY A 42 -12.75 -11.49 -4.70
N THR A 43 -12.60 -10.27 -4.19
CA THR A 43 -13.55 -9.63 -3.28
C THR A 43 -14.08 -8.35 -3.91
N ASN A 44 -15.06 -7.70 -3.27
CA ASN A 44 -15.49 -6.36 -3.64
C ASN A 44 -14.45 -5.28 -3.29
N LEU A 45 -13.35 -5.60 -2.59
CA LEU A 45 -12.25 -4.68 -2.33
C LEU A 45 -11.19 -4.78 -3.42
N LEU A 46 -10.88 -3.63 -4.03
CA LEU A 46 -9.80 -3.46 -4.99
C LEU A 46 -8.69 -2.64 -4.34
N GLN A 47 -7.46 -3.17 -4.36
CA GLN A 47 -6.29 -2.39 -3.97
C GLN A 47 -5.95 -1.44 -5.13
N VAL A 48 -5.72 -0.17 -4.81
CA VAL A 48 -5.44 0.91 -5.77
C VAL A 48 -4.10 1.52 -5.39
N ARG A 49 -3.04 1.17 -6.12
CA ARG A 49 -1.65 1.52 -5.81
C ARG A 49 -1.11 2.60 -6.75
N PRO A 50 -1.18 3.89 -6.37
CA PRO A 50 -0.76 4.99 -7.24
C PRO A 50 0.77 5.18 -7.27
N THR A 51 1.48 4.61 -6.29
CA THR A 51 2.91 4.81 -6.10
C THR A 51 3.50 3.60 -5.39
N SER A 52 4.80 3.39 -5.56
CA SER A 52 5.55 2.45 -4.73
C SER A 52 6.53 3.16 -3.77
N LEU A 53 6.64 4.48 -3.84
CA LEU A 53 7.54 5.26 -3.00
C LEU A 53 7.12 5.21 -1.53
N CYS A 54 8.10 5.39 -0.64
CA CYS A 54 7.87 5.55 0.79
C CYS A 54 8.87 6.57 1.35
N PRO A 55 8.45 7.49 2.23
CA PRO A 55 9.40 8.37 2.90
C PRO A 55 10.17 7.58 3.98
N LEU A 56 9.49 6.66 4.68
CA LEU A 56 10.06 5.94 5.82
C LEU A 56 10.88 4.73 5.41
N SER A 57 11.68 4.23 6.34
CA SER A 57 12.39 2.96 6.24
C SER A 57 12.10 2.12 7.48
N CYS A 58 10.84 1.70 7.68
CA CYS A 58 10.44 0.94 8.89
C CYS A 58 11.19 -0.39 9.03
N ILE A 59 11.86 -0.66 10.16
CA ILE A 59 12.84 -1.76 10.30
C ILE A 59 12.25 -3.18 10.13
N PHE A 60 10.93 -3.30 10.13
CA PHE A 60 10.14 -4.52 9.95
C PHE A 60 9.33 -4.54 8.64
N CYS A 61 9.57 -3.58 7.73
CA CYS A 61 8.80 -3.44 6.49
C CYS A 61 8.84 -4.70 5.63
N SER A 62 7.67 -5.23 5.29
CA SER A 62 7.49 -6.47 4.51
C SER A 62 8.01 -6.39 3.08
N VAL A 63 8.10 -5.18 2.52
CA VAL A 63 8.49 -4.89 1.13
C VAL A 63 9.78 -4.08 1.01
N ASP A 64 10.53 -3.91 2.11
CA ASP A 64 11.79 -3.17 2.14
C ASP A 64 11.68 -1.79 1.47
N ALA A 65 10.59 -1.08 1.76
CA ALA A 65 10.34 0.22 1.18
C ALA A 65 11.22 1.31 1.81
N GLY A 66 11.42 2.39 1.06
CA GLY A 66 12.05 3.61 1.54
C GLY A 66 13.47 3.87 1.04
N PRO A 67 14.06 5.00 1.45
CA PRO A 67 15.39 5.42 1.02
C PRO A 67 16.51 4.46 1.45
N LEU A 68 16.32 3.65 2.49
CA LEU A 68 17.30 2.68 2.96
C LEU A 68 17.10 1.27 2.38
N SER A 69 16.25 1.12 1.35
CA SER A 69 16.04 -0.15 0.68
C SER A 69 17.35 -0.73 0.16
N LYS A 70 17.51 -2.05 0.29
CA LYS A 70 18.66 -2.80 -0.25
C LYS A 70 18.25 -3.73 -1.38
N THR A 71 16.96 -4.00 -1.52
CA THR A 71 16.43 -4.98 -2.49
C THR A 71 15.73 -4.32 -3.67
N ARG A 72 15.17 -3.12 -3.49
CA ARG A 72 14.47 -2.39 -4.54
C ARG A 72 15.45 -1.75 -5.51
N ALA A 73 15.08 -1.73 -6.79
CA ALA A 73 15.86 -1.12 -7.87
C ALA A 73 15.15 0.09 -8.47
N THR A 74 13.82 0.01 -8.57
CA THR A 74 12.98 1.01 -9.24
C THR A 74 11.77 1.35 -8.38
N GLU A 75 11.37 2.61 -8.43
CA GLU A 75 10.15 3.13 -7.86
C GLU A 75 9.18 3.59 -8.94
N TYR A 76 7.89 3.35 -8.75
CA TYR A 76 6.84 3.66 -9.71
C TYR A 76 5.93 4.78 -9.22
N ILE A 77 5.54 5.65 -10.15
CA ILE A 77 4.47 6.64 -9.97
C ILE A 77 3.50 6.45 -11.13
N VAL A 78 2.21 6.30 -10.83
CA VAL A 78 1.17 6.00 -11.82
C VAL A 78 0.37 7.25 -12.16
N ASP A 79 0.12 7.49 -13.43
CA ASP A 79 -0.84 8.50 -13.85
C ASP A 79 -2.24 8.20 -13.30
N ILE A 80 -2.83 9.15 -12.57
CA ILE A 80 -4.10 8.92 -11.88
C ILE A 80 -5.31 8.91 -12.82
N GLU A 81 -5.24 9.55 -13.99
CA GLU A 81 -6.32 9.45 -14.99
C GLU A 81 -6.37 8.03 -15.52
N HIS A 82 -5.20 7.46 -15.83
CA HIS A 82 -5.08 6.08 -16.25
C HIS A 82 -5.49 5.09 -15.13
N LEU A 83 -5.05 5.32 -13.90
CA LEU A 83 -5.40 4.49 -12.75
C LEU A 83 -6.91 4.45 -12.49
N THR A 84 -7.57 5.61 -12.54
CA THR A 84 -9.02 5.71 -12.33
C THR A 84 -9.81 5.09 -13.49
N LYS A 85 -9.31 5.18 -14.72
CA LYS A 85 -9.88 4.46 -15.87
C LYS A 85 -9.82 2.94 -15.68
N TRP A 86 -8.68 2.39 -15.29
CA TRP A 86 -8.54 0.95 -15.01
C TRP A 86 -9.41 0.51 -13.83
N PHE A 87 -9.45 1.29 -12.75
CA PHE A 87 -10.35 1.02 -11.64
C PHE A 87 -11.82 0.95 -12.11
N SER A 88 -12.26 1.93 -12.92
CA SER A 88 -13.62 1.96 -13.46
C SER A 88 -13.94 0.70 -14.27
N GLN A 89 -13.02 0.26 -15.14
CA GLN A 89 -13.20 -0.95 -15.95
C GLN A 89 -13.30 -2.22 -15.10
N VAL A 90 -12.47 -2.35 -14.07
CA VAL A 90 -12.51 -3.52 -13.17
C VAL A 90 -13.78 -3.50 -12.32
N ALA A 91 -14.18 -2.33 -11.82
CA ALA A 91 -15.41 -2.15 -11.05
C ALA A 91 -16.66 -2.47 -11.89
N GLU A 92 -16.71 -2.00 -13.14
CA GLU A 92 -17.78 -2.31 -14.09
C GLU A 92 -17.83 -3.81 -14.42
N TYR A 93 -16.67 -4.45 -14.65
CA TYR A 93 -16.61 -5.89 -14.87
C TYR A 93 -17.17 -6.70 -13.70
N LYS A 94 -16.96 -6.23 -12.47
CA LYS A 94 -17.53 -6.84 -11.24
C LYS A 94 -19.05 -6.68 -11.17
N GLY A 95 -19.59 -5.57 -11.71
CA GLY A 95 -21.03 -5.35 -11.83
C GLY A 95 -21.73 -4.96 -10.53
N GLU A 96 -20.99 -4.62 -9.48
CA GLU A 96 -21.51 -4.22 -8.17
C GLU A 96 -20.67 -3.10 -7.54
N LYS A 97 -21.14 -2.54 -6.42
CA LYS A 97 -20.37 -1.55 -5.66
C LYS A 97 -19.09 -2.19 -5.10
N VAL A 98 -17.95 -1.58 -5.40
CA VAL A 98 -16.62 -2.01 -4.95
C VAL A 98 -16.00 -1.01 -3.98
N GLN A 99 -15.11 -1.49 -3.13
CA GLN A 99 -14.28 -0.65 -2.28
C GLN A 99 -12.96 -0.33 -3.00
N ALA A 100 -12.59 0.94 -3.02
CA ALA A 100 -11.25 1.38 -3.42
C ALA A 100 -10.39 1.49 -2.16
N HIS A 101 -9.48 0.54 -1.94
CA HIS A 101 -8.49 0.62 -0.88
C HIS A 101 -7.18 1.15 -1.46
N ILE A 102 -6.88 2.41 -1.17
CA ILE A 102 -5.68 3.10 -1.62
C ILE A 102 -4.52 2.68 -0.71
N ASP A 103 -3.66 1.82 -1.23
CA ASP A 103 -2.48 1.31 -0.55
C ASP A 103 -1.24 1.49 -1.43
N ALA A 104 -0.08 1.05 -0.95
CA ALA A 104 1.15 1.11 -1.72
C ALA A 104 2.11 0.00 -1.32
N ALA A 105 3.05 -0.34 -2.21
CA ALA A 105 4.27 -1.00 -1.79
C ALA A 105 5.26 0.03 -1.19
N GLY A 106 4.75 0.85 -0.27
CA GLY A 106 5.31 2.10 0.21
C GLY A 106 4.26 2.90 0.99
N ASP A 107 4.19 4.21 0.78
CA ASP A 107 3.16 5.08 1.37
C ASP A 107 2.43 5.87 0.25
N PRO A 108 1.09 5.75 0.13
CA PRO A 108 0.30 6.42 -0.90
C PRO A 108 0.44 7.94 -0.92
N LEU A 109 0.71 8.58 0.23
CA LEU A 109 0.84 10.03 0.33
C LEU A 109 2.07 10.59 -0.39
N THR A 110 2.99 9.72 -0.83
CA THR A 110 4.07 10.13 -1.72
C THR A 110 3.59 10.49 -3.13
N HIS A 111 2.35 10.12 -3.50
CA HIS A 111 1.77 10.50 -4.76
C HIS A 111 1.27 11.97 -4.71
N PRO A 112 1.77 12.88 -5.58
CA PRO A 112 1.48 14.31 -5.47
C PRO A 112 0.01 14.69 -5.73
N LYS A 113 -0.77 13.78 -6.31
CA LYS A 113 -2.18 13.96 -6.64
C LYS A 113 -3.13 13.06 -5.83
N ILE A 114 -2.75 12.71 -4.59
CA ILE A 114 -3.51 11.75 -3.79
C ILE A 114 -4.96 12.21 -3.50
N VAL A 115 -5.16 13.50 -3.19
CA VAL A 115 -6.49 14.10 -2.99
C VAL A 115 -7.32 14.04 -4.29
N GLU A 116 -6.71 14.37 -5.42
CA GLU A 116 -7.36 14.31 -6.73
C GLU A 116 -7.77 12.87 -7.10
N LEU A 117 -6.94 11.88 -6.75
CA LEU A 117 -7.27 10.46 -6.92
C LEU A 117 -8.53 10.08 -6.14
N VAL A 118 -8.63 10.44 -4.85
CA VAL A 118 -9.83 10.19 -4.03
C VAL A 118 -11.06 10.81 -4.68
N LYS A 119 -10.97 12.08 -5.08
CA LYS A 119 -12.07 12.81 -5.73
C LYS A 119 -12.53 12.16 -7.04
N LYS A 120 -11.61 11.61 -7.83
CA LYS A 120 -11.93 10.91 -9.08
C LYS A 120 -12.54 9.53 -8.82
N LEU A 121 -11.98 8.76 -7.88
CA LEU A 121 -12.54 7.47 -7.48
C LEU A 121 -13.98 7.62 -6.99
N ARG A 122 -14.27 8.66 -6.18
CA ARG A 122 -15.62 8.94 -5.66
C ARG A 122 -16.66 9.16 -6.77
N LYS A 123 -16.27 9.72 -7.92
CA LYS A 123 -17.16 9.99 -9.05
C LYS A 123 -17.49 8.75 -9.89
N ILE A 124 -16.78 7.64 -9.71
CA ILE A 124 -17.00 6.42 -10.50
C ILE A 124 -18.28 5.73 -10.00
N LYS A 125 -19.20 5.42 -10.92
CA LYS A 125 -20.53 4.85 -10.64
C LYS A 125 -20.50 3.67 -9.67
N PHE A 126 -19.54 2.76 -9.83
CA PHE A 126 -19.42 1.54 -9.03
C PHE A 126 -18.61 1.71 -7.73
N THR A 127 -18.13 2.91 -7.39
CA THR A 127 -17.44 3.14 -6.13
C THR A 127 -18.42 3.12 -4.96
N GLY A 128 -18.12 2.27 -3.98
CA GLY A 128 -18.73 2.22 -2.65
C GLY A 128 -17.85 2.94 -1.64
N THR A 129 -17.05 2.18 -0.89
CA THR A 129 -16.13 2.73 0.13
C THR A 129 -14.79 3.13 -0.48
N ILE A 130 -14.22 4.25 -0.07
CA ILE A 130 -12.82 4.64 -0.33
C ILE A 130 -12.09 4.65 1.00
N SER A 131 -11.04 3.84 1.11
CA SER A 131 -10.15 3.85 2.28
C SER A 131 -8.71 4.05 1.84
N MET A 132 -7.86 4.54 2.73
CA MET A 132 -6.44 4.74 2.46
C MET A 132 -5.60 4.33 3.65
N GLU A 133 -4.47 3.67 3.41
CA GLU A 133 -3.46 3.43 4.44
C GLU A 133 -2.30 4.42 4.35
N THR A 134 -1.73 4.77 5.50
CA THR A 134 -0.51 5.58 5.58
C THR A 134 0.12 5.42 6.96
N HIS A 135 1.43 5.62 7.04
CA HIS A 135 2.13 5.77 8.32
C HIS A 135 2.03 7.21 8.87
N GLY A 136 1.37 8.12 8.15
CA GLY A 136 1.14 9.49 8.61
C GLY A 136 2.34 10.42 8.50
N ALA A 137 3.50 9.94 8.06
CA ALA A 137 4.74 10.72 7.95
C ALA A 137 4.59 11.98 7.07
N LEU A 138 3.65 12.00 6.11
CA LEU A 138 3.38 13.16 5.25
C LEU A 138 2.05 13.85 5.56
N LEU A 139 1.24 13.32 6.49
CA LEU A 139 -0.06 13.90 6.80
C LEU A 139 0.07 15.27 7.43
N THR A 140 -0.88 16.15 7.11
CA THR A 140 -1.07 17.45 7.75
C THR A 140 -2.56 17.64 7.99
N ILE A 141 -2.91 18.61 8.83
CA ILE A 141 -4.31 18.97 9.10
C ILE A 141 -5.03 19.37 7.80
N ASP A 142 -4.40 20.21 6.98
CA ASP A 142 -4.96 20.64 5.69
C ASP A 142 -5.18 19.44 4.75
N MET A 143 -4.21 18.52 4.67
CA MET A 143 -4.33 17.34 3.83
C MET A 143 -5.46 16.41 4.27
N VAL A 144 -5.70 16.21 5.57
CA VAL A 144 -6.83 15.38 6.01
C VAL A 144 -8.18 16.08 5.78
N ASN A 145 -8.25 17.40 5.88
CA ASN A 145 -9.43 18.16 5.46
C ASN A 145 -9.72 17.96 3.96
N ASP A 146 -8.70 18.13 3.11
CA ASP A 146 -8.82 17.93 1.67
C ASP A 146 -9.25 16.50 1.31
N LEU A 147 -8.76 15.50 2.03
CA LEU A 147 -9.15 14.09 1.85
C LEU A 147 -10.60 13.83 2.30
N ASP A 148 -11.04 14.44 3.41
CA ASP A 148 -12.43 14.36 3.90
C ASP A 148 -13.39 14.92 2.86
N ASP A 149 -13.10 16.14 2.38
CA ASP A 149 -13.89 16.84 1.36
C ASP A 149 -13.88 16.13 0.01
N ALA A 150 -12.78 15.47 -0.34
CA ALA A 150 -12.71 14.62 -1.53
C ALA A 150 -13.57 13.35 -1.41
N GLY A 151 -14.00 13.01 -0.20
CA GLY A 151 -14.86 11.87 0.11
C GLY A 151 -14.09 10.60 0.43
N LEU A 152 -12.95 10.69 1.12
CA LEU A 152 -12.32 9.54 1.77
C LEU A 152 -13.23 9.07 2.91
N ASP A 153 -13.61 7.79 2.94
CA ASP A 153 -14.49 7.28 4.01
C ASP A 153 -13.70 6.83 5.24
N ARG A 154 -12.50 6.28 5.06
CA ARG A 154 -11.68 5.75 6.15
C ARG A 154 -10.19 5.96 5.94
N LEU A 155 -9.52 6.48 6.96
CA LEU A 155 -8.07 6.51 7.06
C LEU A 155 -7.59 5.38 7.98
N ASN A 156 -6.75 4.50 7.45
CA ASN A 156 -6.03 3.48 8.22
C ASN A 156 -4.64 4.05 8.56
N LEU A 157 -4.43 4.43 9.81
CA LEU A 157 -3.21 5.10 10.25
C LEU A 157 -2.32 4.13 11.03
N SER A 158 -1.13 3.83 10.48
CA SER A 158 -0.14 3.01 11.19
C SER A 158 0.58 3.83 12.25
N ILE A 159 0.36 3.46 13.51
CA ILE A 159 1.07 4.00 14.68
C ILE A 159 1.63 2.79 15.43
N ASP A 160 2.93 2.52 15.31
CA ASP A 160 3.54 1.32 15.90
C ASP A 160 4.11 1.55 17.31
N ALA A 161 4.23 2.81 17.72
CA ALA A 161 4.62 3.26 19.05
C ALA A 161 4.13 4.69 19.27
N LEU A 162 3.75 5.01 20.51
CA LEU A 162 3.48 6.36 21.00
C LEU A 162 4.74 7.02 21.58
N ASP A 163 5.70 6.22 22.07
CA ASP A 163 7.01 6.74 22.50
C ASP A 163 7.79 7.33 21.30
N PRO A 164 8.22 8.60 21.34
CA PRO A 164 8.90 9.23 20.21
C PRO A 164 10.22 8.58 19.80
N SER A 165 10.98 8.05 20.74
CA SER A 165 12.27 7.41 20.46
C SER A 165 12.07 6.07 19.74
N LEU A 166 11.18 5.24 20.28
CA LEU A 166 10.81 3.96 19.72
C LEU A 166 10.12 4.13 18.37
N ALA A 167 9.22 5.11 18.23
CA ALA A 167 8.55 5.42 16.97
C ALA A 167 9.56 5.74 15.85
N ARG A 168 10.55 6.61 16.11
CA ARG A 168 11.64 6.90 15.14
C ARG A 168 12.44 5.66 14.79
N ARG A 169 12.79 4.85 15.80
CA ARG A 169 13.53 3.60 15.61
C ARG A 169 12.75 2.60 14.76
N LEU A 170 11.47 2.41 15.05
CA LEU A 170 10.57 1.51 14.33
C LEU A 170 10.37 1.97 12.88
N ALA A 171 10.14 3.28 12.67
CA ALA A 171 10.02 3.91 11.36
C ALA A 171 11.34 3.96 10.57
N GLY A 172 12.48 3.72 11.23
CA GLY A 172 13.83 3.81 10.65
C GLY A 172 14.09 5.17 10.00
N ALA A 173 13.61 6.24 10.63
CA ALA A 173 13.71 7.60 10.15
C ALA A 173 13.75 8.58 11.33
N ASP A 174 14.88 9.27 11.52
CA ASP A 174 15.07 10.19 12.65
C ASP A 174 14.15 11.41 12.61
N TYR A 175 13.68 11.78 11.42
CA TYR A 175 12.73 12.88 11.23
C TYR A 175 11.26 12.47 11.45
N TYR A 176 10.98 11.19 11.70
CA TYR A 176 9.61 10.76 11.97
C TYR A 176 9.11 11.35 13.29
N ASN A 177 8.00 12.09 13.23
CA ASN A 177 7.43 12.79 14.38
C ASN A 177 6.05 12.21 14.70
N ILE A 178 6.02 11.31 15.69
CA ILE A 178 4.80 10.67 16.16
C ILE A 178 3.82 11.64 16.82
N GLU A 179 4.30 12.66 17.54
CA GLU A 179 3.44 13.63 18.22
C GLU A 179 2.56 14.40 17.23
N ARG A 180 3.13 14.75 16.07
CA ARG A 180 2.39 15.35 14.96
C ARG A 180 1.35 14.38 14.39
N VAL A 181 1.69 13.10 14.25
CA VAL A 181 0.76 12.07 13.77
C VAL A 181 -0.40 11.87 14.77
N ILE A 182 -0.11 11.84 16.08
CA ILE A 182 -1.11 11.82 17.16
C ILE A 182 -2.03 13.03 17.09
N LYS A 183 -1.48 14.23 16.87
CA LYS A 183 -2.29 15.45 16.72
C LYS A 183 -3.25 15.35 15.52
N VAL A 184 -2.77 14.84 14.39
CA VAL A 184 -3.62 14.61 13.20
C VAL A 184 -4.67 13.53 13.50
N ALA A 185 -4.30 12.42 14.14
CA ALA A 185 -5.23 11.35 14.51
C ALA A 185 -6.39 11.88 15.39
N ARG A 186 -6.08 12.65 16.44
CA ARG A 186 -7.06 13.32 17.30
C ARG A 186 -7.98 14.24 16.51
N TYR A 187 -7.43 15.01 15.58
CA TYR A 187 -8.23 15.90 14.73
C TYR A 187 -9.17 15.12 13.80
N VAL A 188 -8.68 14.07 13.12
CA VAL A 188 -9.52 13.24 12.24
C VAL A 188 -10.68 12.62 13.03
N ALA A 189 -10.37 12.01 14.19
CA ALA A 189 -11.38 11.35 15.01
C ALA A 189 -12.42 12.34 15.57
N SER A 190 -12.00 13.53 16.03
CA SER A 190 -12.93 14.48 16.66
C SER A 190 -13.67 15.39 15.67
N SER A 191 -13.06 15.73 14.53
CA SER A 191 -13.48 16.90 13.73
C SER A 191 -13.91 16.58 12.30
N LEU A 192 -13.58 15.40 11.77
CA LEU A 192 -13.84 15.05 10.36
C LEU A 192 -14.95 13.99 10.21
N LYS A 193 -15.50 13.87 9.00
CA LYS A 193 -16.56 12.89 8.69
C LYS A 193 -15.98 11.50 8.45
N MET A 194 -14.79 11.43 7.86
CA MET A 194 -14.07 10.20 7.62
C MET A 194 -13.82 9.48 8.94
N ASP A 195 -13.81 8.16 8.86
CA ASP A 195 -13.50 7.32 9.98
C ASP A 195 -11.99 7.13 10.12
N LEU A 196 -11.55 6.80 11.33
CA LEU A 196 -10.16 6.53 11.66
C LEU A 196 -10.02 5.13 12.23
N LEU A 197 -9.12 4.35 11.63
CA LEU A 197 -8.67 3.06 12.17
C LEU A 197 -7.17 3.17 12.48
N ILE A 198 -6.77 2.83 13.70
CA ILE A 198 -5.37 2.75 14.12
C ILE A 198 -4.84 1.34 13.84
N ALA A 199 -3.79 1.22 13.02
CA ALA A 199 -3.32 -0.04 12.46
C ALA A 199 -1.86 -0.35 12.84
N PRO A 200 -1.53 -0.57 14.13
CA PRO A 200 -0.17 -0.91 14.54
C PRO A 200 0.25 -2.27 13.99
N VAL A 201 1.52 -2.44 13.69
CA VAL A 201 2.18 -3.74 13.58
C VAL A 201 2.76 -4.10 14.94
N TRP A 202 2.32 -5.23 15.48
CA TRP A 202 2.94 -5.81 16.66
C TRP A 202 4.23 -6.54 16.26
N VAL A 203 5.37 -5.98 16.67
CA VAL A 203 6.73 -6.45 16.43
C VAL A 203 7.29 -7.03 17.74
N PRO A 204 7.24 -8.37 17.90
CA PRO A 204 7.52 -9.02 19.18
C PRO A 204 8.88 -8.63 19.78
N GLY A 205 8.88 -8.28 21.08
CA GLY A 205 10.07 -7.87 21.83
C GLY A 205 10.54 -6.44 21.56
N LEU A 206 9.90 -5.70 20.63
CA LEU A 206 10.25 -4.31 20.35
C LEU A 206 9.17 -3.32 20.80
N ASN A 207 7.89 -3.64 20.61
CA ASN A 207 6.78 -2.75 20.96
C ASN A 207 5.63 -3.45 21.70
N ASP A 208 5.93 -4.54 22.41
CA ASP A 208 4.91 -5.32 23.14
C ASP A 208 4.08 -4.45 24.10
N GLU A 209 4.76 -3.58 24.85
CA GLU A 209 4.14 -2.64 25.80
C GLU A 209 3.43 -1.45 25.14
N GLU A 210 3.69 -1.18 23.85
CA GLU A 210 3.01 -0.11 23.13
C GLU A 210 1.62 -0.53 22.67
N ILE A 211 1.39 -1.82 22.40
CA ILE A 211 0.11 -2.29 21.85
C ILE A 211 -1.07 -1.97 22.80
N PRO A 212 -1.02 -2.28 24.11
CA PRO A 212 -2.04 -1.87 25.07
C PRO A 212 -2.24 -0.34 25.10
N ARG A 213 -1.15 0.43 25.13
CA ARG A 213 -1.20 1.91 25.13
C ARG A 213 -1.84 2.47 23.86
N ILE A 214 -1.63 1.83 22.71
CA ILE A 214 -2.24 2.21 21.43
C ILE A 214 -3.73 1.87 21.41
N ILE A 215 -4.16 0.77 22.05
CA ILE A 215 -5.57 0.45 22.24
C ILE A 215 -6.25 1.55 23.06
N GLU A 216 -5.67 1.88 24.21
CA GLU A 216 -6.15 2.96 25.09
C GLU A 216 -6.23 4.29 24.33
N PHE A 217 -5.18 4.66 23.60
CA PHE A 217 -5.15 5.87 22.80
C PHE A 217 -6.27 5.89 21.73
N ALA A 218 -6.48 4.80 21.00
CA ALA A 218 -7.52 4.75 19.98
C ALA A 218 -8.94 4.92 20.58
N LEU A 219 -9.18 4.34 21.76
CA LEU A 219 -10.43 4.53 22.51
C LEU A 219 -10.56 5.97 23.02
N GLU A 220 -9.50 6.53 23.60
CA GLU A 220 -9.44 7.89 24.15
C GLU A 220 -9.83 8.95 23.10
N ILE A 221 -9.34 8.81 21.86
CA ILE A 221 -9.61 9.77 20.79
C ILE A 221 -10.95 9.55 20.09
N GLY A 222 -11.66 8.45 20.39
CA GLY A 222 -12.90 8.07 19.71
C GLY A 222 -12.68 7.61 18.26
N ALA A 223 -11.60 6.87 17.98
CA ALA A 223 -11.43 6.20 16.70
C ALA A 223 -12.57 5.18 16.46
N GLY A 224 -12.83 4.81 15.21
CA GLY A 224 -13.82 3.78 14.86
C GLY A 224 -15.29 4.20 15.05
N LYS A 225 -15.74 5.21 14.31
CA LYS A 225 -17.14 5.68 14.28
C LYS A 225 -18.08 4.70 13.57
N ARG A 226 -17.60 4.09 12.49
CA ARG A 226 -18.36 3.21 11.60
C ARG A 226 -17.72 1.83 11.45
N TRP A 227 -16.39 1.78 11.43
CA TRP A 227 -15.58 0.57 11.39
C TRP A 227 -14.88 0.36 12.74
N PRO A 228 -14.34 -0.84 12.99
CA PRO A 228 -13.54 -1.07 14.19
C PRO A 228 -12.41 -0.04 14.35
N PRO A 229 -12.16 0.45 15.57
CA PRO A 229 -11.17 1.50 15.84
C PRO A 229 -9.72 1.05 15.62
N LEU A 230 -9.47 -0.25 15.71
CA LEU A 230 -8.13 -0.81 15.67
C LEU A 230 -8.07 -1.99 14.68
N GLY A 231 -6.94 -2.10 14.01
CA GLY A 231 -6.55 -3.28 13.24
C GLY A 231 -5.10 -3.64 13.54
N ILE A 232 -4.87 -4.31 14.66
CA ILE A 232 -3.53 -4.76 15.06
C ILE A 232 -3.06 -5.82 14.06
N GLN A 233 -1.88 -5.61 13.51
CA GLN A 233 -1.28 -6.46 12.50
C GLN A 233 -0.16 -7.29 13.12
N LYS A 234 -0.06 -8.55 12.70
CA LYS A 234 1.01 -9.44 13.11
C LYS A 234 2.26 -9.19 12.27
N TYR A 235 3.41 -8.99 12.90
CA TYR A 235 4.69 -9.01 12.18
C TYR A 235 4.93 -10.38 11.51
N GLU A 236 5.34 -10.33 10.24
CA GLU A 236 5.73 -11.47 9.42
C GLU A 236 7.09 -11.20 8.77
N ALA A 237 7.95 -12.23 8.74
CA ALA A 237 9.26 -12.12 8.12
C ALA A 237 9.19 -12.47 6.63
N HIS A 238 9.27 -11.47 5.76
CA HIS A 238 9.19 -11.66 4.31
C HIS A 238 10.58 -11.86 3.67
N LYS A 239 10.66 -12.62 2.56
CA LYS A 239 11.92 -12.93 1.85
C LYS A 239 12.73 -11.67 1.54
N TYR A 240 12.09 -10.68 0.94
CA TYR A 240 12.68 -9.40 0.55
C TYR A 240 12.41 -8.26 1.54
N GLY A 241 11.75 -8.55 2.67
CA GLY A 241 11.46 -7.55 3.69
C GLY A 241 12.60 -7.36 4.68
N ARG A 242 12.55 -6.27 5.45
CA ARG A 242 13.51 -5.99 6.52
C ARG A 242 13.13 -6.75 7.79
N LYS A 243 14.13 -7.31 8.44
CA LYS A 243 14.00 -8.23 9.58
C LYS A 243 14.80 -7.66 10.75
N PRO A 244 14.16 -7.09 11.78
CA PRO A 244 14.88 -6.55 12.91
C PRO A 244 15.63 -7.67 13.66
N LYS A 245 16.86 -7.37 14.10
CA LYS A 245 17.73 -8.35 14.76
C LYS A 245 17.05 -8.86 16.04
N GLY A 246 17.03 -10.18 16.22
CA GLY A 246 16.48 -10.82 17.41
C GLY A 246 14.96 -11.01 17.41
N VAL A 247 14.24 -10.46 16.43
CA VAL A 247 12.78 -10.57 16.35
C VAL A 247 12.36 -11.79 15.55
N LYS A 248 11.45 -12.59 16.11
CA LYS A 248 10.81 -13.72 15.43
C LYS A 248 9.30 -13.47 15.35
N PRO A 249 8.64 -13.77 14.22
CA PRO A 249 7.19 -13.78 14.16
C PRO A 249 6.62 -14.75 15.21
N ILE A 250 5.65 -14.29 16.01
CA ILE A 250 4.85 -15.15 16.89
C ILE A 250 3.97 -16.09 16.07
N LYS A 251 3.41 -17.14 16.69
CA LYS A 251 2.46 -18.01 15.99
C LYS A 251 1.10 -17.32 15.87
N TRP A 252 0.33 -17.66 14.84
CA TRP A 252 -1.01 -17.10 14.64
C TRP A 252 -1.96 -17.36 15.83
N PHE A 253 -1.91 -18.55 16.42
CA PHE A 253 -2.71 -18.87 17.60
C PHE A 253 -2.36 -17.97 18.80
N GLU A 254 -1.06 -17.73 19.05
CA GLU A 254 -0.61 -16.86 20.14
C GLU A 254 -1.03 -15.40 19.90
N PHE A 255 -0.93 -14.95 18.65
CA PHE A 255 -1.39 -13.62 18.24
C PHE A 255 -2.88 -13.43 18.49
N TYR A 256 -3.74 -14.32 17.96
CA TYR A 256 -5.18 -14.20 18.14
C TYR A 256 -5.61 -14.36 19.60
N ARG A 257 -5.00 -15.30 20.35
CA ARG A 257 -5.28 -15.44 21.78
C ARG A 257 -4.99 -14.15 22.54
N ARG A 258 -3.92 -13.43 22.19
CA ARG A 258 -3.61 -12.15 22.83
C ARG A 258 -4.62 -11.07 22.44
N LEU A 259 -5.02 -11.01 21.17
CA LEU A 259 -6.07 -10.10 20.73
C LEU A 259 -7.36 -10.36 21.52
N GLU A 260 -7.82 -11.61 21.62
CA GLU A 260 -9.03 -11.99 22.39
C GLU A 260 -8.94 -11.56 23.86
N MET A 261 -7.78 -11.68 24.49
CA MET A 261 -7.56 -11.21 25.86
C MET A 261 -7.72 -9.68 25.96
N TRP A 262 -7.10 -8.93 25.05
CA TRP A 262 -7.24 -7.47 25.01
C TRP A 262 -8.64 -7.03 24.60
N GLU A 263 -9.36 -7.78 23.77
CA GLU A 263 -10.76 -7.49 23.44
C GLU A 263 -11.62 -7.51 24.70
N GLN A 264 -11.43 -8.51 25.57
CA GLN A 264 -12.14 -8.64 26.85
C GLN A 264 -11.73 -7.56 27.84
N GLU A 265 -10.43 -7.29 27.95
CA GLU A 265 -9.87 -6.31 28.89
C GLU A 265 -10.30 -4.88 28.57
N TYR A 266 -10.26 -4.49 27.30
CA TYR A 266 -10.54 -3.12 26.85
C TYR A 266 -11.97 -2.93 26.32
N GLY A 267 -12.76 -4.00 26.21
CA GLY A 267 -14.15 -3.93 25.73
C GLY A 267 -14.27 -3.46 24.27
N VAL A 268 -13.29 -3.81 23.42
CA VAL A 268 -13.20 -3.35 22.02
C VAL A 268 -12.90 -4.51 21.09
N LYS A 269 -13.41 -4.46 19.86
CA LYS A 269 -13.13 -5.49 18.85
C LYS A 269 -11.73 -5.32 18.24
N LEU A 270 -10.92 -6.39 18.30
CA LEU A 270 -9.55 -6.50 17.80
C LEU A 270 -9.36 -7.73 16.89
N VAL A 271 -10.14 -8.79 17.04
CA VAL A 271 -10.18 -9.95 16.14
C VAL A 271 -11.11 -9.62 14.98
N LEU A 272 -10.52 -9.00 13.96
CA LEU A 272 -11.24 -8.50 12.80
C LEU A 272 -11.55 -9.58 11.77
N LYS A 273 -12.69 -9.41 11.11
CA LYS A 273 -13.12 -10.21 9.96
C LYS A 273 -13.36 -9.32 8.74
N PRO A 274 -13.24 -9.82 7.50
CA PRO A 274 -13.55 -9.04 6.30
C PRO A 274 -14.94 -8.37 6.35
N GLU A 275 -15.92 -9.04 6.94
CA GLU A 275 -17.30 -8.57 7.07
C GLU A 275 -17.42 -7.31 7.94
N ASP A 276 -16.51 -7.10 8.91
CA ASP A 276 -16.47 -5.89 9.73
C ASP A 276 -16.21 -4.64 8.88
N PHE A 277 -15.61 -4.83 7.70
CA PHE A 277 -15.36 -3.78 6.72
C PHE A 277 -16.32 -3.80 5.54
N GLY A 278 -17.32 -4.69 5.55
CA GLY A 278 -18.21 -4.92 4.41
C GLY A 278 -17.49 -5.53 3.20
N ILE A 279 -16.36 -6.22 3.44
CA ILE A 279 -15.64 -6.96 2.40
C ILE A 279 -16.33 -8.31 2.23
N LYS A 280 -16.67 -8.63 0.99
CA LYS A 280 -17.34 -9.89 0.60
C LYS A 280 -16.73 -10.43 -0.68
N LYS A 281 -16.95 -11.72 -0.95
CA LYS A 281 -16.59 -12.32 -2.25
C LYS A 281 -17.31 -11.58 -3.38
N ALA A 282 -16.60 -11.37 -4.48
CA ALA A 282 -17.14 -10.78 -5.69
C ALA A 282 -16.49 -11.42 -6.92
N LYS A 283 -17.03 -11.14 -8.10
CA LYS A 283 -16.48 -11.62 -9.36
C LYS A 283 -15.00 -11.24 -9.49
N ARG A 284 -14.14 -12.18 -9.90
CA ARG A 284 -12.71 -11.95 -10.09
C ARG A 284 -12.39 -11.65 -11.55
N VAL A 285 -11.50 -10.70 -11.82
CA VAL A 285 -10.91 -10.52 -13.14
C VAL A 285 -10.16 -11.80 -13.56
N PRO A 286 -10.44 -12.38 -14.73
CA PRO A 286 -9.82 -13.63 -15.15
C PRO A 286 -8.31 -13.51 -15.28
N PHE A 287 -7.61 -14.58 -14.92
CA PHE A 287 -6.17 -14.64 -15.09
C PHE A 287 -5.81 -14.79 -16.57
N SER A 288 -4.86 -13.97 -17.03
CA SER A 288 -4.35 -14.03 -18.41
C SER A 288 -3.24 -15.08 -18.59
N PHE A 289 -2.71 -15.61 -17.49
CA PHE A 289 -1.69 -16.64 -17.51
C PHE A 289 -1.96 -17.79 -16.53
N ARG A 290 -1.35 -18.94 -16.80
CA ARG A 290 -1.30 -20.15 -15.96
C ARG A 290 0.16 -20.43 -15.57
N ARG A 291 0.35 -20.96 -14.36
CA ARG A 291 1.67 -21.40 -13.91
C ARG A 291 2.18 -22.55 -14.80
N GLY A 292 3.46 -22.51 -15.16
CA GLY A 292 4.13 -23.47 -16.04
C GLY A 292 3.91 -23.22 -17.54
N GLU A 293 3.08 -22.25 -17.95
CA GLU A 293 2.94 -21.94 -19.37
C GLU A 293 4.15 -21.14 -19.88
N THR A 294 4.48 -21.34 -21.15
CA THR A 294 5.41 -20.47 -21.87
C THR A 294 4.67 -19.30 -22.50
N ALA A 295 5.17 -18.08 -22.30
CA ALA A 295 4.62 -16.87 -22.89
C ALA A 295 5.71 -16.02 -23.57
N ARG A 296 5.35 -15.37 -24.69
CA ARG A 296 6.17 -14.30 -25.28
C ARG A 296 5.78 -12.98 -24.63
N VAL A 297 6.73 -12.33 -23.97
CA VAL A 297 6.55 -11.04 -23.29
C VAL A 297 7.42 -9.98 -23.94
N LYS A 298 6.99 -8.71 -23.90
CA LYS A 298 7.78 -7.56 -24.32
C LYS A 298 8.32 -6.85 -23.10
N VAL A 299 9.64 -6.73 -22.96
CA VAL A 299 10.25 -5.95 -21.87
C VAL A 299 9.97 -4.47 -22.10
N VAL A 300 9.45 -3.78 -21.09
CA VAL A 300 9.02 -2.37 -21.17
C VAL A 300 9.78 -1.45 -20.23
N GLY A 301 10.51 -1.99 -19.25
CA GLY A 301 11.27 -1.17 -18.31
C GLY A 301 11.97 -2.00 -17.24
N PRO A 302 12.63 -1.33 -16.29
CA PRO A 302 13.27 -1.98 -15.16
C PRO A 302 12.20 -2.54 -14.20
N GLY A 303 12.53 -3.65 -13.55
CA GLY A 303 11.69 -4.28 -12.55
C GLY A 303 11.77 -3.58 -11.19
N TRP A 304 10.91 -4.04 -10.29
CA TRP A 304 10.75 -3.45 -8.96
C TRP A 304 11.95 -3.77 -8.06
N LEU A 305 12.31 -5.05 -7.99
CA LEU A 305 13.47 -5.53 -7.26
C LEU A 305 14.71 -5.59 -8.18
N ARG A 306 15.89 -5.67 -7.56
CA ARG A 306 17.13 -5.95 -8.29
C ARG A 306 17.03 -7.29 -9.03
N ASN A 307 17.64 -7.34 -10.21
CA ASN A 307 17.61 -8.51 -11.11
C ASN A 307 16.21 -8.91 -11.59
N GLU A 308 15.33 -7.92 -11.70
CA GLU A 308 14.01 -8.05 -12.31
C GLU A 308 13.83 -7.05 -13.47
N TRP A 309 13.06 -7.44 -14.47
CA TRP A 309 12.56 -6.56 -15.53
C TRP A 309 11.03 -6.50 -15.52
N LEU A 310 10.48 -5.37 -15.92
CA LEU A 310 9.05 -5.20 -16.13
C LEU A 310 8.72 -5.52 -17.59
N ALA A 311 7.81 -6.47 -17.82
CA ALA A 311 7.36 -6.86 -19.14
C ALA A 311 5.84 -6.80 -19.28
N VAL A 312 5.35 -6.82 -20.52
CA VAL A 312 3.93 -6.77 -20.86
C VAL A 312 3.59 -7.88 -21.85
N ALA A 313 2.46 -8.55 -21.62
CA ALA A 313 1.81 -9.45 -22.57
C ALA A 313 0.32 -9.60 -22.22
N ARG A 314 -0.53 -9.87 -23.23
CA ARG A 314 -1.98 -10.13 -23.04
C ARG A 314 -2.70 -9.06 -22.18
N ASN A 315 -2.32 -7.78 -22.35
CA ASN A 315 -2.83 -6.66 -21.55
C ASN A 315 -2.62 -6.82 -20.03
N ARG A 316 -1.50 -7.44 -19.63
CA ARG A 316 -1.04 -7.60 -18.25
C ARG A 316 0.44 -7.30 -18.15
N LEU A 317 0.84 -6.86 -16.96
CA LEU A 317 2.24 -6.78 -16.53
C LEU A 317 2.73 -8.17 -16.12
N VAL A 318 4.01 -8.44 -16.32
CA VAL A 318 4.71 -9.63 -15.84
C VAL A 318 6.06 -9.18 -15.30
N SER A 319 6.38 -9.54 -14.06
CA SER A 319 7.74 -9.34 -13.52
C SER A 319 8.61 -10.50 -14.00
N VAL A 320 9.62 -10.20 -14.81
CA VAL A 320 10.60 -11.20 -15.27
C VAL A 320 11.75 -11.21 -14.27
N VAL A 321 11.94 -12.33 -13.58
CA VAL A 321 12.91 -12.47 -12.49
C VAL A 321 14.15 -13.25 -12.92
N GLY A 322 15.24 -13.11 -12.17
CA GLY A 322 16.46 -13.90 -12.38
C GLY A 322 17.28 -13.44 -13.58
N VAL A 323 17.15 -12.17 -13.96
CA VAL A 323 17.88 -11.61 -15.11
C VAL A 323 18.70 -10.42 -14.65
N GLU A 324 20.00 -10.47 -14.89
CA GLU A 324 20.92 -9.40 -14.50
C GLU A 324 21.10 -8.37 -15.62
N GLY A 325 21.49 -7.16 -15.24
CA GLY A 325 21.79 -6.07 -16.17
C GLY A 325 20.58 -5.22 -16.57
N SER A 326 20.83 -4.29 -17.50
CA SER A 326 19.84 -3.32 -17.95
C SER A 326 18.71 -3.98 -18.76
N PRO A 327 17.45 -3.53 -18.59
CA PRO A 327 16.33 -4.11 -19.33
C PRO A 327 16.50 -3.89 -20.84
N PRO A 328 16.39 -4.93 -21.68
CA PRO A 328 16.41 -4.79 -23.13
C PRO A 328 15.06 -4.26 -23.63
N VAL A 329 14.75 -3.00 -23.29
CA VAL A 329 13.45 -2.37 -23.54
C VAL A 329 13.06 -2.48 -25.01
N GLY A 330 11.81 -2.91 -25.26
CA GLY A 330 11.27 -3.13 -26.59
C GLY A 330 11.47 -4.55 -27.13
N ARG A 331 12.41 -5.32 -26.57
CA ARG A 331 12.70 -6.68 -27.02
C ARG A 331 11.63 -7.67 -26.55
N GLY A 332 11.22 -8.55 -27.46
CA GLY A 332 10.40 -9.71 -27.12
C GLY A 332 11.28 -10.85 -26.60
N MET A 333 10.85 -11.50 -25.53
CA MET A 333 11.52 -12.70 -24.98
C MET A 333 10.49 -13.77 -24.60
N ARG A 334 10.92 -15.04 -24.58
CA ARG A 334 10.11 -16.13 -24.05
C ARG A 334 10.41 -16.29 -22.57
N VAL A 335 9.37 -16.50 -21.78
CA VAL A 335 9.45 -16.76 -20.35
C VAL A 335 8.55 -17.93 -20.01
N GLU A 336 8.93 -18.71 -19.00
CA GLU A 336 8.02 -19.60 -18.28
C GLU A 336 7.35 -18.82 -17.15
N ILE A 337 6.03 -18.91 -17.04
CA ILE A 337 5.29 -18.29 -15.93
C ILE A 337 5.44 -19.15 -14.68
N ILE A 338 6.32 -18.74 -13.78
CA ILE A 338 6.67 -19.52 -12.57
C ILE A 338 5.70 -19.28 -11.40
N SER A 339 4.95 -18.18 -11.42
CA SER A 339 3.97 -17.85 -10.36
C SER A 339 2.77 -17.09 -10.91
N VAL A 340 1.59 -17.48 -10.44
CA VAL A 340 0.31 -16.77 -10.63
C VAL A 340 -0.38 -16.68 -9.28
N LYS A 341 -0.46 -15.48 -8.70
CA LYS A 341 -1.14 -15.26 -7.41
C LYS A 341 -1.95 -13.97 -7.48
N ASP A 342 -3.27 -14.06 -7.29
CA ASP A 342 -4.17 -12.91 -7.34
C ASP A 342 -4.02 -12.02 -8.59
N GLY A 343 -3.77 -12.65 -9.74
CA GLY A 343 -3.56 -11.94 -11.00
C GLY A 343 -2.23 -11.20 -11.08
N ILE A 344 -1.28 -11.47 -10.18
CA ILE A 344 0.13 -11.04 -10.26
C ILE A 344 0.95 -12.17 -10.88
N TYR A 345 1.82 -11.82 -11.82
CA TYR A 345 2.55 -12.78 -12.65
C TYR A 345 4.07 -12.62 -12.49
N LEU A 346 4.74 -13.73 -12.20
CA LEU A 346 6.20 -13.82 -12.28
C LEU A 346 6.59 -14.76 -13.43
N GLY A 347 7.53 -14.34 -14.25
CA GLY A 347 8.12 -15.14 -15.31
C GLY A 347 9.63 -15.30 -15.14
N ALA A 348 10.19 -16.42 -15.58
CA ALA A 348 11.63 -16.62 -15.70
C ALA A 348 12.00 -16.82 -17.18
N PRO A 349 13.12 -16.26 -17.68
CA PRO A 349 13.58 -16.51 -19.04
C PRO A 349 13.76 -18.01 -19.32
N LEU A 350 13.43 -18.43 -20.54
CA LEU A 350 13.69 -19.78 -21.07
C LEU A 350 15.04 -19.89 -21.77
#